data_AF-A0A954A339-F1
#
_entry.id   AF-A0A954A339-F1
#
_cell.length_a   1.000
_cell.length_b   1.000
_cell.length_c   1.000
_cell.angle_alpha   90.00
_cell.angle_beta   90.00
_cell.angle_gamma   90.00
#
_symmetry.space_group_name_H-M   'P 1'
#
loop_
_entity.id
_entity.type
_entity.pdbx_description
1 polymer ?
#
loop_
_entity_poly.entity_id
_entity_poly.type
_entity_poly.pdbx_seq_one_letter_code
_entity_poly.pdbx_strand_id
1 'polypeptide(L)'
;MRVLMTALVACALATAVAVPVTASVLRSDSSRAHDDALNGLTSVYASLADSILANKRIESAVVRAIVEMERGMALSALERARADAAAMREVADRIAGFATEGGAAVEPIRNRLLEGGHHHHADDSGPDAAYDSGYVILDKKAKRSALDLAKRCAKLAQSDAVSDTEIAEIRTELLRIAPATGR
;
A
#
# COMPACT_ATOMS: atom_id res chain seq x y z
N MET A 1 -34.02 -85.99 35.98
CA MET A 1 -35.01 -84.94 36.30
C MET A 1 -34.30 -83.85 37.08
N ARG A 2 -33.84 -82.78 36.41
CA ARG A 2 -34.61 -81.54 36.14
C ARG A 2 -34.54 -80.48 37.25
N VAL A 3 -33.44 -80.31 38.00
CA VAL A 3 -33.27 -79.08 38.80
C VAL A 3 -31.80 -78.73 39.03
N LEU A 4 -31.03 -78.36 38.00
CA LEU A 4 -29.70 -77.74 38.23
C LEU A 4 -29.14 -77.04 36.98
N MET A 5 -29.87 -76.11 36.35
CA MET A 5 -29.33 -75.45 35.15
C MET A 5 -29.94 -74.07 34.81
N THR A 6 -30.24 -73.24 35.80
CA THR A 6 -30.79 -71.89 35.56
C THR A 6 -30.25 -70.88 36.56
N ALA A 7 -28.94 -70.66 36.60
CA ALA A 7 -28.35 -69.61 37.43
C ALA A 7 -27.05 -68.97 36.87
N LEU A 8 -26.80 -69.08 35.55
CA LEU A 8 -25.53 -68.59 34.98
C LEU A 8 -25.67 -67.85 33.63
N VAL A 9 -26.81 -67.18 33.39
CA VAL A 9 -27.05 -66.42 32.14
C VAL A 9 -27.43 -64.94 32.37
N ALA A 10 -27.53 -64.49 33.62
CA ALA A 10 -28.03 -63.14 33.93
C ALA A 10 -26.95 -62.09 34.25
N CYS A 11 -25.65 -62.37 34.01
CA CYS A 11 -24.56 -61.43 34.33
C CYS A 11 -23.67 -61.04 33.13
N ALA A 12 -24.02 -61.45 31.90
CA ALA A 12 -23.26 -61.13 30.70
C ALA A 12 -23.97 -60.12 29.75
N LEU A 13 -25.06 -59.50 30.21
CA LEU A 13 -25.87 -58.59 29.40
C LEU A 13 -25.98 -57.17 30.00
N ALA A 14 -24.99 -56.74 30.79
CA ALA A 14 -24.96 -55.40 31.40
C ALA A 14 -23.72 -54.58 31.01
N THR A 15 -22.90 -55.05 30.06
CA THR A 15 -21.67 -54.34 29.62
C THR A 15 -21.68 -53.89 28.16
N ALA A 16 -22.79 -54.03 27.43
CA ALA A 16 -22.86 -53.69 26.00
C ALA A 16 -23.61 -52.38 25.67
N VAL A 17 -24.26 -51.72 26.63
CA VAL A 17 -25.09 -50.52 26.36
C VAL A 17 -24.44 -49.21 26.84
N ALA A 18 -23.28 -49.27 27.51
CA ALA A 18 -22.59 -48.08 28.00
C ALA A 18 -21.61 -47.42 27.00
N VAL A 19 -21.41 -48.00 25.81
CA VAL A 19 -20.40 -47.53 24.83
C VAL A 19 -20.91 -46.54 23.76
N PRO A 20 -22.21 -46.47 23.34
CA PRO A 20 -22.57 -45.59 22.22
C PRO A 20 -22.78 -44.12 22.61
N VAL A 21 -22.93 -43.80 23.91
CA VAL A 21 -23.15 -42.42 24.37
C VAL A 21 -21.84 -41.63 24.51
N THR A 22 -20.77 -42.26 25.00
CA THR A 22 -19.46 -41.60 25.14
C THR A 22 -18.81 -41.31 23.79
N ALA A 23 -18.98 -42.20 22.80
CA ALA A 23 -18.46 -41.99 21.45
C ALA A 23 -19.14 -40.81 20.71
N SER A 24 -20.45 -40.60 20.90
CA SER A 24 -21.16 -39.47 20.30
C SER A 24 -20.76 -38.13 20.94
N VAL A 25 -20.56 -38.09 22.27
CA VAL A 25 -20.10 -36.88 22.99
C VAL A 25 -18.67 -36.52 22.61
N LEU A 26 -17.76 -37.49 22.55
CA LEU A 26 -16.37 -37.26 22.09
C LEU A 26 -16.32 -36.78 20.63
N ARG A 27 -17.19 -37.29 19.76
CA ARG A 27 -17.27 -36.85 18.35
C ARG A 27 -17.84 -35.44 18.23
N SER A 28 -18.86 -35.08 19.01
CA SER A 28 -19.41 -33.71 19.02
C SER A 28 -18.43 -32.69 19.61
N ASP A 29 -17.66 -33.06 20.64
CA ASP A 29 -16.65 -32.17 21.22
C ASP A 29 -15.45 -31.99 20.29
N SER A 30 -15.05 -33.05 19.57
CA SER A 30 -14.00 -32.95 18.53
C SER A 30 -14.42 -32.09 17.34
N SER A 31 -15.70 -32.16 16.92
CA SER A 31 -16.25 -31.31 15.86
C SER A 31 -16.29 -29.84 16.28
N ARG A 32 -16.78 -29.55 17.50
CA ARG A 32 -16.79 -28.18 18.04
C ARG A 32 -15.39 -27.61 18.20
N ALA A 33 -14.44 -28.40 18.73
CA ALA A 33 -13.05 -27.96 18.86
C ALA A 33 -12.39 -27.71 17.49
N HIS A 34 -12.72 -28.49 16.46
CA HIS A 34 -12.28 -28.26 15.10
C HIS A 34 -12.86 -26.97 14.52
N ASP A 35 -14.17 -26.75 14.66
CA ASP A 35 -14.85 -25.55 14.19
C ASP A 35 -14.31 -24.29 14.90
N ASP A 36 -14.10 -24.35 16.22
CA ASP A 36 -13.50 -23.27 17.02
C ASP A 36 -12.07 -22.97 16.56
N ALA A 37 -11.27 -23.99 16.27
CA ALA A 37 -9.91 -23.82 15.75
C ALA A 37 -9.91 -23.18 14.34
N LEU A 38 -10.80 -23.61 13.45
CA LEU A 38 -10.95 -23.02 12.11
C LEU A 38 -11.42 -21.56 12.18
N ASN A 39 -12.36 -21.26 13.06
CA ASN A 39 -12.84 -19.90 13.29
C ASN A 39 -11.71 -19.01 13.85
N GLY A 40 -10.94 -19.53 14.80
CA GLY A 40 -9.74 -18.85 15.33
C GLY A 40 -8.71 -18.56 14.24
N LEU A 41 -8.36 -19.55 13.41
CA LEU A 41 -7.45 -19.36 12.28
C LEU A 41 -7.98 -18.34 11.27
N THR A 42 -9.26 -18.46 10.89
CA THR A 42 -9.91 -17.53 9.94
C THR A 42 -9.91 -16.10 10.48
N SER A 43 -10.15 -15.91 11.78
CA SER A 43 -10.09 -14.60 12.43
C SER A 43 -8.68 -13.99 12.42
N VAL A 44 -7.65 -14.81 12.66
CA VAL A 44 -6.24 -14.36 12.56
C VAL A 44 -5.88 -14.00 11.12
N TYR A 45 -6.29 -14.80 10.14
CA TYR A 45 -6.08 -14.51 8.72
C TYR A 45 -6.78 -13.22 8.27
N ALA A 46 -8.02 -13.00 8.71
CA ALA A 46 -8.75 -11.76 8.44
C ALA A 46 -8.01 -10.54 9.05
N SER A 47 -7.56 -10.65 10.30
CA SER A 47 -6.79 -9.59 10.97
C SER A 47 -5.47 -9.28 10.28
N LEU A 48 -4.77 -10.31 9.77
CA LEU A 48 -3.57 -10.14 8.97
C LEU A 48 -3.86 -9.39 7.66
N ALA A 49 -4.93 -9.77 6.95
CA ALA A 49 -5.34 -9.09 5.72
C ALA A 49 -5.69 -7.62 5.97
N ASP A 50 -6.42 -7.32 7.04
CA ASP A 50 -6.76 -5.95 7.43
C ASP A 50 -5.51 -5.11 7.73
N SER A 51 -4.50 -5.69 8.39
CA SER A 51 -3.23 -5.02 8.67
C SER A 51 -2.47 -4.69 7.37
N ILE A 52 -2.42 -5.61 6.41
CA ILE A 52 -1.78 -5.38 5.11
C ILE A 52 -2.49 -4.24 4.36
N LEU A 53 -3.82 -4.25 4.34
CA LEU A 53 -4.61 -3.18 3.71
C LEU A 53 -4.46 -1.83 4.42
N ALA A 54 -4.33 -1.83 5.75
CA ALA A 54 -4.07 -0.62 6.51
C ALA A 54 -2.69 -0.02 6.19
N ASN A 55 -1.64 -0.85 6.14
CA ASN A 55 -0.29 -0.42 5.77
C ASN A 55 -0.27 0.19 4.36
N LYS A 56 -0.93 -0.45 3.41
CA LYS A 56 -1.11 0.07 2.04
C LYS A 56 -1.71 1.48 2.01
N ARG A 57 -2.77 1.72 2.80
CA ARG A 57 -3.41 3.06 2.88
C ARG A 57 -2.46 4.10 3.47
N ILE A 58 -1.68 3.73 4.50
CA ILE A 58 -0.69 4.60 5.12
C ILE A 58 0.41 4.97 4.12
N GLU A 59 0.93 3.99 3.38
CA GLU A 59 1.94 4.20 2.33
C GLU A 59 1.44 5.22 1.30
N SER A 60 0.25 5.02 0.73
CA SER A 60 -0.33 5.97 -0.22
C SER A 60 -0.51 7.38 0.37
N ALA A 61 -0.90 7.49 1.65
CA ALA A 61 -1.07 8.79 2.30
C ALA A 61 0.27 9.52 2.51
N VAL A 62 1.33 8.78 2.89
CA VAL A 62 2.67 9.33 3.09
C VAL A 62 3.24 9.85 1.77
N VAL A 63 3.16 9.06 0.68
CA VAL A 63 3.66 9.50 -0.62
C VAL A 63 2.88 10.74 -1.10
N ARG A 64 1.55 10.81 -0.87
CA ARG A 64 0.74 11.99 -1.22
C ARG A 64 1.21 13.23 -0.46
N ALA A 65 1.48 13.08 0.83
CA ALA A 65 1.99 14.17 1.65
C ALA A 65 3.37 14.66 1.14
N ILE A 66 4.26 13.76 0.75
CA ILE A 66 5.59 14.10 0.20
C ILE A 66 5.45 14.86 -1.12
N VAL A 67 4.62 14.37 -2.04
CA VAL A 67 4.37 15.02 -3.33
C VAL A 67 3.78 16.42 -3.13
N GLU A 68 2.79 16.57 -2.26
CA GLU A 68 2.20 17.89 -1.98
C GLU A 68 3.20 18.83 -1.27
N MET A 69 4.04 18.30 -0.38
CA MET A 69 5.11 19.05 0.27
C MET A 69 6.14 19.57 -0.75
N GLU A 70 6.66 18.71 -1.64
CA GLU A 70 7.61 19.12 -2.68
C GLU A 70 7.01 20.17 -3.63
N ARG A 71 5.74 20.01 -4.02
CA ARG A 71 5.02 21.00 -4.81
C ARG A 71 4.87 22.33 -4.06
N GLY A 72 4.48 22.30 -2.78
CA GLY A 72 4.39 23.48 -1.95
C GLY A 72 5.73 24.21 -1.79
N MET A 73 6.82 23.46 -1.60
CA MET A 73 8.17 24.01 -1.54
C MET A 73 8.62 24.61 -2.86
N ALA A 74 8.33 23.97 -4.00
CA ALA A 74 8.59 24.52 -5.33
C ALA A 74 7.83 25.85 -5.56
N LEU A 75 6.56 25.92 -5.17
CA LEU A 75 5.75 27.13 -5.26
C LEU A 75 6.31 28.26 -4.37
N SER A 76 6.77 27.93 -3.16
CA SER A 76 7.42 28.89 -2.27
C SER A 76 8.76 29.39 -2.84
N ALA A 77 9.56 28.50 -3.42
CA ALA A 77 10.81 28.86 -4.10
C ALA A 77 10.58 29.75 -5.33
N LEU A 78 9.48 29.55 -6.07
CA LEU A 78 9.09 30.42 -7.19
C LEU A 78 8.81 31.87 -6.76
N GLU A 79 8.26 32.10 -5.56
CA GLU A 79 8.08 33.47 -5.07
C GLU A 79 9.42 34.15 -4.77
N ARG A 80 10.39 33.39 -4.25
CA ARG A 80 11.76 33.90 -4.04
C ARG A 80 12.48 34.15 -5.36
N ALA A 81 12.21 33.34 -6.38
CA ALA A 81 12.81 33.48 -7.71
C ALA A 81 12.46 34.80 -8.42
N ARG A 82 11.42 35.52 -7.98
CA ARG A 82 11.11 36.88 -8.46
C ARG A 82 12.19 37.89 -8.10
N ALA A 83 12.83 37.70 -6.95
CA ALA A 83 13.87 38.59 -6.45
C ALA A 83 15.29 38.06 -6.72
N ASP A 84 15.45 36.75 -6.85
CA ASP A 84 16.74 36.10 -7.05
C ASP A 84 16.63 34.93 -8.04
N ALA A 85 17.14 35.12 -9.26
CA ALA A 85 17.17 34.09 -10.29
C ALA A 85 17.90 32.81 -9.84
N ALA A 86 18.84 32.88 -8.89
CA ALA A 86 19.53 31.70 -8.37
C ALA A 86 18.57 30.75 -7.63
N ALA A 87 17.46 31.26 -7.08
CA ALA A 87 16.42 30.44 -6.44
C ALA A 87 15.72 29.49 -7.44
N MET A 88 15.83 29.72 -8.75
CA MET A 88 15.33 28.79 -9.77
C MET A 88 16.01 27.42 -9.72
N ARG A 89 17.24 27.33 -9.17
CA ARG A 89 17.89 26.03 -8.96
C ARG A 89 17.12 25.20 -7.94
N GLU A 90 16.72 25.83 -6.84
CA GLU A 90 15.88 25.18 -5.83
C GLU A 90 14.51 24.80 -6.40
N VAL A 91 13.89 25.66 -7.21
CA VAL A 91 12.65 25.33 -7.92
C VAL A 91 12.84 24.06 -8.75
N ALA A 92 13.93 23.96 -9.52
CA ALA A 92 14.22 22.79 -10.33
C ALA A 92 14.36 21.52 -9.49
N ASP A 93 15.11 21.58 -8.39
CA ASP A 93 15.34 20.45 -7.50
C ASP A 93 14.03 19.98 -6.84
N ARG A 94 13.19 20.92 -6.39
CA ARG A 94 11.87 20.60 -5.79
C ARG A 94 10.90 20.02 -6.81
N ILE A 95 10.86 20.53 -8.04
CA ILE A 95 10.03 19.94 -9.10
C ILE A 95 10.55 18.55 -9.48
N ALA A 96 11.85 18.31 -9.48
CA ALA A 96 12.42 16.98 -9.67
C ALA A 96 12.09 16.02 -8.51
N GLY A 97 12.12 16.52 -7.27
CA GLY A 97 11.66 15.80 -6.07
C GLY A 97 10.18 15.43 -6.17
N PHE A 98 9.33 16.37 -6.59
CA PHE A 98 7.92 16.14 -6.91
C PHE A 98 7.76 15.04 -7.97
N ALA A 99 8.47 15.14 -9.10
CA ALA A 99 8.40 14.17 -10.21
C ALA A 99 8.87 12.75 -9.82
N THR A 100 9.73 12.65 -8.81
CA THR A 100 10.28 11.38 -8.32
C THR A 100 9.63 10.92 -7.01
N GLU A 101 8.63 11.66 -6.52
CA GLU A 101 7.85 11.36 -5.32
C GLU A 101 8.70 11.30 -4.05
N GLY A 102 9.62 12.26 -3.91
CA GLY A 102 10.53 12.40 -2.76
C GLY A 102 11.98 11.95 -3.01
N GLY A 103 12.32 11.64 -4.26
CA GLY A 103 13.70 11.43 -4.71
C GLY A 103 14.46 10.36 -3.92
N ALA A 104 15.75 10.62 -3.66
CA ALA A 104 16.66 9.68 -3.03
C ALA A 104 16.28 9.32 -1.58
N ALA A 105 15.52 10.14 -0.88
CA ALA A 105 15.11 9.88 0.50
C ALA A 105 14.01 8.79 0.59
N VAL A 106 13.15 8.71 -0.42
CA VAL A 106 12.00 7.78 -0.46
C VAL A 106 12.35 6.49 -1.20
N GLU A 107 13.32 6.54 -2.10
CA GLU A 107 13.75 5.39 -2.91
C GLU A 107 14.12 4.13 -2.09
N PRO A 108 14.91 4.20 -0.99
CA PRO A 108 15.20 3.03 -0.17
C PRO A 108 13.96 2.41 0.48
N ILE A 109 12.99 3.25 0.87
CA ILE A 109 11.73 2.82 1.47
C ILE A 109 10.91 2.05 0.42
N ARG A 110 10.78 2.61 -0.79
CA ARG A 110 10.10 1.96 -1.91
C ARG A 110 10.73 0.61 -2.26
N ASN A 111 12.06 0.52 -2.29
CA ASN A 111 12.74 -0.73 -2.58
C ASN A 111 12.44 -1.81 -1.51
N ARG A 112 12.41 -1.42 -0.24
CA ARG A 112 12.06 -2.34 0.86
C ARG A 112 10.59 -2.79 0.82
N LEU A 113 9.68 -1.93 0.36
CA LEU A 113 8.29 -2.30 0.12
C LEU A 113 8.17 -3.31 -1.03
N LEU A 114 8.92 -3.10 -2.12
CA LEU A 114 9.00 -4.04 -3.24
C LEU A 114 9.52 -5.42 -2.80
N GLU A 115 10.54 -5.46 -1.93
CA GLU A 115 11.03 -6.71 -1.32
C GLU A 115 9.95 -7.43 -0.50
N GLY A 116 9.06 -6.68 0.17
CA GLY A 116 7.93 -7.22 0.93
C GLY A 116 6.78 -7.76 0.08
N GLY A 117 6.92 -7.82 -1.25
CA GLY A 117 5.85 -8.24 -2.16
C GLY A 117 4.75 -7.19 -2.36
N HIS A 118 4.98 -5.95 -1.90
CA HIS A 118 4.17 -4.81 -2.28
C HIS A 118 4.56 -4.43 -3.72
N HIS A 119 4.21 -5.29 -4.67
CA HIS A 119 4.52 -5.08 -6.08
C HIS A 119 3.57 -4.07 -6.64
N HIS A 120 4.17 -2.92 -6.94
CA HIS A 120 3.50 -1.76 -7.45
C HIS A 120 3.78 -1.50 -8.95
N HIS A 121 4.00 -2.57 -9.71
CA HIS A 121 4.39 -2.49 -11.12
C HIS A 121 3.32 -3.07 -12.01
N ALA A 122 2.70 -2.18 -12.78
CA ALA A 122 2.17 -2.57 -14.07
C ALA A 122 3.34 -2.99 -14.95
N ASP A 123 3.11 -4.07 -15.69
CA ASP A 123 3.95 -4.53 -16.78
C ASP A 123 4.42 -3.34 -17.63
N ASP A 124 5.71 -3.05 -17.54
CA ASP A 124 6.40 -1.90 -18.14
C ASP A 124 6.70 -2.10 -19.63
N SER A 125 6.15 -3.15 -20.24
CA SER A 125 6.36 -3.56 -21.63
C SER A 125 5.63 -2.69 -22.69
N GLY A 126 4.97 -1.59 -22.33
CA GLY A 126 4.22 -0.77 -23.30
C GLY A 126 4.18 0.76 -23.06
N PRO A 127 3.94 1.55 -24.13
CA PRO A 127 3.68 2.99 -24.02
C PRO A 127 2.40 3.32 -23.23
N ASP A 128 1.48 2.37 -23.12
CA ASP A 128 0.22 2.46 -22.39
C ASP A 128 0.27 1.81 -20.99
N ALA A 129 1.46 1.48 -20.49
CA ALA A 129 1.63 0.97 -19.13
C ALA A 129 1.11 2.00 -18.12
N ALA A 130 -0.10 1.77 -17.61
CA ALA A 130 -0.71 2.56 -16.55
C ALA A 130 -0.23 1.99 -15.22
N TYR A 131 0.46 2.80 -14.41
CA TYR A 131 0.74 2.41 -13.03
C TYR A 131 -0.57 2.14 -12.30
N ASP A 132 -0.63 1.04 -11.54
CA ASP A 132 -1.81 0.75 -10.73
C ASP A 132 -2.16 1.95 -9.82
N SER A 133 -3.45 2.23 -9.73
CA SER A 133 -3.98 3.31 -8.89
C SER A 133 -3.50 3.16 -7.43
N GLY A 134 -2.84 4.19 -6.90
CA GLY A 134 -2.36 4.27 -5.50
C GLY A 134 -0.87 3.99 -5.30
N TYR A 135 -0.14 3.78 -6.40
CA TYR A 135 1.20 3.19 -6.41
C TYR A 135 2.27 4.16 -6.90
N VAL A 136 1.89 4.96 -7.90
CA VAL A 136 2.62 6.13 -8.36
C VAL A 136 1.57 7.24 -8.41
N ILE A 137 1.83 8.32 -7.70
CA ILE A 137 0.95 9.48 -7.62
C ILE A 137 1.03 10.27 -8.91
N LEU A 138 2.19 10.32 -9.53
CA LEU A 138 2.38 10.93 -10.84
C LEU A 138 2.50 9.86 -11.91
N ASP A 139 1.50 9.78 -12.78
CA ASP A 139 1.59 8.89 -13.93
C ASP A 139 2.82 9.24 -14.81
N LYS A 140 3.16 8.34 -15.75
CA LYS A 140 4.33 8.50 -16.63
C LYS A 140 4.33 9.84 -17.38
N LYS A 141 3.16 10.35 -17.75
CA LYS A 141 3.00 11.62 -18.48
C LYS A 141 3.24 12.80 -17.54
N ALA A 142 2.60 12.82 -16.37
CA ALA A 142 2.76 13.83 -15.34
C ALA A 142 4.21 13.91 -14.86
N LYS A 143 4.85 12.75 -14.61
CA LYS A 143 6.26 12.65 -14.28
C LYS A 143 7.16 13.26 -15.37
N ARG A 144 6.92 12.93 -16.64
CA ARG A 144 7.69 13.50 -17.76
C ARG A 144 7.52 15.01 -17.84
N SER A 145 6.28 15.50 -17.77
CA SER A 145 6.00 16.95 -17.76
C SER A 145 6.71 17.66 -16.60
N ALA A 146 6.69 17.09 -15.40
CA ALA A 146 7.39 17.65 -14.25
C ALA A 146 8.92 17.66 -14.45
N LEU A 147 9.52 16.57 -14.95
CA LEU A 147 10.95 16.52 -15.23
C LEU A 147 11.39 17.51 -16.31
N ASP A 148 10.58 17.72 -17.34
CA ASP A 148 10.88 18.70 -18.38
C ASP A 148 10.74 20.14 -17.85
N LEU A 149 9.75 20.40 -17.00
CA LEU A 149 9.62 21.67 -16.29
C LEU A 149 10.81 21.93 -15.34
N ALA A 150 11.27 20.91 -14.62
CA ALA A 150 12.47 21.00 -13.77
C ALA A 150 13.71 21.37 -14.60
N LYS A 151 13.91 20.74 -15.78
CA LYS A 151 15.01 21.10 -16.69
C LYS A 151 14.90 22.54 -17.19
N ARG A 152 13.71 23.03 -17.51
CA ARG A 152 13.48 24.45 -17.87
C ARG A 152 13.91 25.37 -16.73
N CYS A 153 13.49 25.07 -15.51
CA CYS A 153 13.88 25.83 -14.31
C CYS A 153 15.41 25.83 -14.09
N ALA A 154 16.07 24.69 -14.28
CA ALA A 154 17.51 24.56 -14.13
C ALA A 154 18.30 25.40 -15.17
N LYS A 155 17.75 25.60 -16.36
CA LYS A 155 18.32 26.50 -17.37
C LYS A 155 18.11 27.97 -17.00
N LEU A 156 16.93 28.32 -16.51
CA LEU A 156 16.62 29.68 -16.04
C LEU A 156 17.50 30.09 -14.85
N ALA A 157 17.89 29.14 -14.00
CA ALA A 157 18.84 29.36 -12.92
C ALA A 157 20.25 29.77 -13.37
N GLN A 158 20.54 29.74 -14.67
CA GLN A 158 21.80 30.20 -15.27
C GLN A 158 21.64 31.58 -15.95
N SER A 159 20.44 32.15 -15.91
CA SER A 159 20.14 33.46 -16.50
C SER A 159 20.32 34.56 -15.46
N ASP A 160 20.64 35.78 -15.90
CA ASP A 160 20.85 36.93 -15.00
C ASP A 160 19.56 37.42 -14.33
N ALA A 161 18.41 37.18 -14.97
CA ALA A 161 17.09 37.51 -14.45
C ALA A 161 16.04 36.55 -15.03
N VAL A 162 14.93 36.40 -14.30
CA VAL A 162 13.76 35.64 -14.74
C VAL A 162 12.56 36.57 -14.69
N SER A 163 11.79 36.62 -15.77
CA SER A 163 10.63 37.52 -15.84
C SER A 163 9.48 37.03 -14.97
N ASP A 164 8.67 37.97 -14.47
CA ASP A 164 7.45 37.63 -13.71
C ASP A 164 6.46 36.78 -14.54
N THR A 165 6.42 36.98 -15.85
CA THR A 165 5.61 36.18 -16.78
C THR A 165 6.07 34.73 -16.79
N GLU A 166 7.38 34.49 -16.90
CA GLU A 166 7.97 33.15 -16.89
C GLU A 166 7.66 32.42 -15.56
N ILE A 167 7.75 33.14 -14.44
CA ILE A 167 7.40 32.60 -13.11
C ILE A 167 5.91 32.24 -13.03
N ALA A 168 5.03 33.08 -13.58
CA ALA A 168 3.60 32.83 -13.61
C ALA A 168 3.24 31.62 -14.50
N GLU A 169 3.93 31.45 -15.63
CA GLU A 169 3.77 30.29 -16.51
C GLU A 169 4.20 29.00 -15.81
N ILE A 170 5.39 28.98 -15.21
CA ILE A 170 5.91 27.81 -14.49
C ILE A 170 4.98 27.42 -13.35
N ARG A 171 4.46 28.40 -12.60
CA ARG A 171 3.46 28.18 -11.55
C ARG A 171 2.21 27.52 -12.12
N THR A 172 1.67 28.08 -13.20
CA THR A 172 0.45 27.56 -13.84
C THR A 172 0.66 26.13 -14.33
N GLU A 173 1.81 25.85 -14.94
CA GLU A 173 2.15 24.52 -15.43
C GLU A 173 2.32 23.52 -14.27
N LEU A 174 3.05 23.88 -13.22
CA LEU A 174 3.21 23.04 -12.02
C LEU A 174 1.86 22.73 -11.35
N LEU A 175 0.96 23.72 -11.27
CA LEU A 175 -0.38 23.51 -10.71
C LEU A 175 -1.27 22.61 -11.60
N ARG A 176 -1.01 22.58 -12.91
CA ARG A 176 -1.73 21.75 -13.88
C ARG A 176 -1.23 20.30 -13.90
N ILE A 177 0.00 20.04 -13.45
CA ILE A 177 0.51 18.68 -13.27
C ILE A 177 -0.19 18.08 -12.05
N ALA A 178 -1.34 17.48 -12.32
CA ALA A 178 -2.15 16.86 -11.29
C ALA A 178 -1.60 15.47 -10.93
N PRO A 179 -1.61 15.10 -9.65
CA PRO A 179 -1.63 13.71 -9.23
C PRO A 179 -2.69 12.94 -9.99
N ALA A 180 -2.40 11.68 -10.35
CA ALA A 180 -3.41 10.75 -10.79
C ALA A 180 -4.51 10.68 -9.71
N THR A 181 -5.73 11.06 -10.07
CA THR A 181 -6.91 10.98 -9.20
C THR A 181 -7.38 9.53 -9.13
N GLY A 182 -6.59 8.68 -8.48
CA GLY A 182 -6.99 7.32 -8.13
C GLY A 182 -8.00 7.34 -6.98
N ARG A 183 -9.24 6.90 -7.26
CA ARG A 183 -10.23 6.49 -6.26
C ARG A 183 -9.75 5.26 -5.49
#